data_AF-A0A6C0CJP6-F1
#
_entry.id   AF-A0A6C0CJP6-F1
#
_cell.length_a   1.000
_cell.length_b   1.000
_cell.length_c   1.000
_cell.angle_alpha   90.00
_cell.angle_beta   90.00
_cell.angle_gamma   90.00
#
_symmetry.space_group_name_H-M   'P 1'
#
loop_
_entity.id
_entity.type
_entity.pdbx_description
1 polymer ?
#
loop_
_entity_poly.entity_id
_entity_poly.type
_entity_poly.pdbx_seq_one_letter_code
_entity_poly.pdbx_strand_id
1 'polypeptide(L)'
;MDLTNKDYKKIIEFYHLGKQDNKSIKQAAEDILAAKLCRCIKKVKNDKINEKSAIALCRDNIFQKRNIDFYNFKCKKQYKLIHKKNKTKRYLKKFSKKIGFNKTKKSKKNKNKK
;
A
#
# COMPACT_ATOMS: atom_id res chain seq x y z
N MET A 1 -13.43 10.03 2.53
CA MET A 1 -13.88 9.11 3.61
C MET A 1 -12.67 8.43 4.22
N ASP A 2 -12.75 8.04 5.49
CA ASP A 2 -11.68 7.29 6.15
C ASP A 2 -11.82 5.77 5.88
N LEU A 3 -10.71 5.04 5.95
CA LEU A 3 -10.72 3.58 5.85
C LEU A 3 -11.24 2.97 7.15
N THR A 4 -12.10 1.97 7.02
CA THR A 4 -12.64 1.20 8.15
C THR A 4 -11.73 0.03 8.50
N ASN A 5 -11.91 -0.58 9.68
CA ASN A 5 -11.18 -1.81 10.03
C ASN A 5 -11.41 -2.96 9.03
N LYS A 6 -12.60 -3.04 8.41
CA LYS A 6 -12.91 -4.00 7.35
C LYS A 6 -12.07 -3.73 6.10
N ASP A 7 -11.86 -2.45 5.76
CA ASP A 7 -11.01 -2.06 4.62
C ASP A 7 -9.55 -2.47 4.85
N TYR A 8 -9.01 -2.26 6.06
CA TYR A 8 -7.65 -2.70 6.40
C TYR A 8 -7.49 -4.23 6.36
N LYS A 9 -8.48 -4.99 6.84
CA LYS A 9 -8.46 -6.47 6.74
C LYS A 9 -8.36 -6.93 5.29
N LYS A 10 -9.16 -6.35 4.39
CA LYS A 10 -9.11 -6.68 2.95
C LYS A 10 -7.73 -6.43 2.33
N ILE A 11 -7.05 -5.36 2.73
CA ILE A 11 -5.69 -5.05 2.25
C ILE A 11 -4.71 -6.16 2.67
N ILE A 12 -4.73 -6.55 3.95
CA ILE A 12 -3.85 -7.62 4.46
C ILE A 12 -4.17 -8.95 3.76
N GLU A 13 -5.45 -9.30 3.67
CA GLU A 13 -5.89 -10.53 2.98
C GLU A 13 -5.41 -10.55 1.53
N PHE A 14 -5.54 -9.45 0.79
CA PHE A 14 -5.12 -9.36 -0.62
C PHE A 14 -3.61 -9.64 -0.80
N TYR A 15 -2.79 -9.21 0.15
CA TYR A 15 -1.34 -9.44 0.09
C TYR A 15 -0.90 -10.76 0.73
N HIS A 16 -1.82 -11.58 1.26
CA HIS A 16 -1.54 -12.88 1.90
C HIS A 16 -0.42 -12.85 2.94
N LEU A 17 -0.30 -11.75 3.68
CA LEU A 17 0.66 -11.63 4.76
C LEU A 17 -0.04 -12.03 6.06
N GLY A 18 0.48 -13.06 6.73
CA GLY A 18 0.01 -13.48 8.05
C GLY A 18 0.08 -12.30 9.03
N LYS A 19 -0.83 -12.27 10.00
CA LYS A 19 -0.85 -11.24 11.03
C LYS A 19 0.47 -11.32 11.81
N GLN A 20 1.21 -10.20 11.90
CA GLN A 20 2.33 -10.12 12.84
C GLN A 20 1.76 -9.92 14.24
N ASP A 21 2.12 -10.80 15.18
CA ASP A 21 1.55 -10.90 16.54
C ASP A 21 1.45 -9.55 17.29
N ASN A 22 2.40 -8.64 17.06
CA ASN A 22 2.52 -7.41 17.86
C ASN A 22 2.02 -6.13 17.16
N LYS A 23 1.44 -6.21 15.95
CA LYS A 23 1.00 -5.03 15.20
C LYS A 23 -0.51 -4.97 15.03
N SER A 24 -1.07 -3.76 15.17
CA SER A 24 -2.47 -3.52 14.80
C SER A 24 -2.67 -3.76 13.30
N ILE A 25 -3.85 -4.28 12.92
CA ILE A 25 -4.26 -4.50 11.52
C ILE A 25 -4.03 -3.23 10.68
N LYS A 26 -4.31 -2.06 11.26
CA LYS A 26 -4.09 -0.77 10.59
C LYS A 26 -2.61 -0.54 10.28
N GLN A 27 -1.73 -0.69 11.27
CA GLN A 27 -0.29 -0.51 11.10
C GLN A 27 0.30 -1.51 10.11
N ALA A 28 -0.11 -2.78 10.21
CA ALA A 28 0.34 -3.81 9.28
C ALA A 28 -0.06 -3.46 7.83
N ALA A 29 -1.30 -3.05 7.60
CA ALA A 29 -1.74 -2.63 6.26
C ALA A 29 -1.00 -1.38 5.75
N GLU A 30 -0.77 -0.38 6.60
CA GLU A 30 -0.01 0.82 6.27
C GLU A 30 1.45 0.50 5.91
N ASP A 31 2.11 -0.36 6.69
CA ASP A 31 3.48 -0.82 6.44
C ASP A 31 3.58 -1.58 5.10
N ILE A 32 2.61 -2.47 4.82
CA ILE A 32 2.57 -3.24 3.57
C ILE A 32 2.44 -2.31 2.36
N LEU A 33 1.52 -1.34 2.42
CA LEU A 33 1.30 -0.38 1.36
C LEU A 33 2.53 0.52 1.15
N ALA A 34 3.15 0.99 2.24
CA ALA A 34 4.38 1.77 2.16
C ALA A 34 5.51 0.96 1.52
N ALA A 35 5.70 -0.30 1.95
CA ALA A 35 6.74 -1.17 1.41
C ALA A 35 6.52 -1.45 -0.08
N LYS A 36 5.28 -1.73 -0.50
CA LYS A 36 4.94 -1.93 -1.92
C LYS A 36 5.21 -0.68 -2.75
N LEU A 37 4.81 0.50 -2.25
CA LEU A 37 5.06 1.77 -2.91
C LEU A 37 6.56 2.00 -3.12
N CYS A 38 7.35 1.90 -2.05
CA CYS A 38 8.79 2.13 -2.11
C CYS A 38 9.50 1.12 -3.00
N ARG A 39 9.12 -0.16 -2.95
CA ARG A 39 9.68 -1.20 -3.82
C ARG A 39 9.33 -0.95 -5.29
N CYS A 40 8.10 -0.51 -5.57
CA CYS A 40 7.68 -0.15 -6.92
C CYS A 40 8.52 1.04 -7.44
N ILE A 41 8.64 2.11 -6.66
CA ILE A 41 9.43 3.30 -7.07
C ILE A 41 10.88 2.91 -7.34
N LYS A 42 11.50 2.14 -6.43
CA LYS A 42 12.89 1.67 -6.60
C LYS A 42 13.07 0.78 -7.83
N LYS A 43 12.05 0.01 -8.20
CA LYS A 43 12.10 -0.89 -9.37
C LYS A 43 11.86 -0.14 -10.69
N VAL A 44 10.98 0.86 -10.68
CA VAL A 44 10.58 1.60 -11.88
C VAL A 44 11.53 2.76 -12.20
N LYS A 45 12.12 3.38 -11.18
CA LYS A 45 13.10 4.47 -11.35
C LYS A 45 14.31 3.94 -12.11
N ASN A 46 14.60 4.56 -13.24
CA ASN A 46 15.77 4.31 -14.09
C ASN A 46 16.18 5.63 -14.78
N ASP A 47 17.18 5.61 -15.65
CA ASP A 47 17.69 6.81 -16.33
C ASP A 47 16.64 7.53 -17.18
N LYS A 48 15.63 6.81 -17.68
CA LYS A 48 14.54 7.36 -18.51
C LYS A 48 13.35 7.85 -17.68
N ILE A 49 13.12 7.25 -16.52
CA ILE A 49 11.97 7.52 -15.65
C ILE A 49 12.45 8.22 -14.39
N ASN A 50 12.22 9.54 -14.35
CA ASN A 50 12.50 10.33 -13.18
C ASN A 50 11.67 9.88 -11.96
N GLU A 51 12.11 10.30 -10.77
CA GLU A 51 11.48 9.87 -9.51
C GLU A 51 10.00 10.28 -9.41
N LYS A 52 9.63 11.47 -9.91
CA LYS A 52 8.25 11.95 -9.90
C LYS A 52 7.33 11.05 -10.73
N SER A 53 7.76 10.68 -11.94
CA SER A 53 7.03 9.78 -12.84
C SER A 53 6.91 8.38 -12.25
N ALA A 54 7.99 7.84 -11.66
CA ALA A 54 7.94 6.55 -10.96
C ALA A 54 6.95 6.57 -9.80
N ILE A 55 6.90 7.66 -9.01
CA ILE A 55 5.93 7.84 -7.93
C ILE A 55 4.50 7.86 -8.49
N ALA A 56 4.24 8.61 -9.56
CA ALA A 56 2.90 8.70 -10.15
C ALA A 56 2.41 7.33 -10.62
N LEU A 57 3.24 6.58 -11.37
CA LEU A 57 2.93 5.24 -11.85
C LEU A 57 2.66 4.24 -10.70
N CYS A 58 3.50 4.28 -9.67
CA CYS A 58 3.34 3.39 -8.52
C CYS A 58 2.12 3.77 -7.65
N ARG A 59 1.84 5.07 -7.50
CA ARG A 59 0.65 5.57 -6.80
C ARG A 59 -0.62 5.12 -7.52
N ASP A 60 -0.66 5.23 -8.85
CA ASP A 60 -1.80 4.80 -9.64
C ASP A 60 -2.10 3.31 -9.44
N ASN A 61 -1.10 2.46 -9.66
CA ASN A 61 -1.27 1.01 -9.63
C ASN A 61 -1.56 0.44 -8.24
N ILE A 62 -0.95 0.99 -7.18
CA ILE A 62 -1.07 0.46 -5.81
C ILE A 62 -2.28 1.07 -5.10
N PHE A 63 -2.60 2.34 -5.37
CA PHE A 63 -3.60 3.10 -4.61
C PHE A 63 -4.80 3.53 -5.45
N GLN A 64 -4.60 4.32 -6.51
CA GLN A 64 -5.71 4.98 -7.21
C GLN A 64 -6.63 3.97 -7.90
N LYS A 65 -6.08 2.97 -8.62
CA LYS A 65 -6.85 1.84 -9.18
C LYS A 65 -7.54 0.96 -8.12
N ARG A 66 -7.27 1.20 -6.84
CA ARG A 66 -7.87 0.51 -5.69
C ARG A 66 -8.80 1.43 -4.87
N ASN A 67 -9.11 2.63 -5.39
CA ASN A 67 -9.97 3.63 -4.76
C ASN A 67 -9.46 4.18 -3.41
N ILE A 68 -8.15 4.09 -3.18
CA ILE A 68 -7.48 4.63 -1.99
C ILE A 68 -6.41 5.63 -2.41
N ASP A 69 -6.02 6.49 -1.48
CA ASP A 69 -4.97 7.46 -1.69
C ASP A 69 -4.24 7.75 -0.38
N PHE A 70 -3.01 8.24 -0.46
CA PHE A 70 -2.18 8.58 0.70
C PHE A 70 -1.79 10.06 0.66
N TYR A 71 -1.37 10.60 1.81
CA TYR A 71 -0.91 11.99 1.89
C TYR A 71 0.56 12.11 1.50
N ASN A 72 1.44 11.51 2.31
CA ASN A 72 2.88 11.56 2.07
C ASN A 72 3.52 10.23 2.50
N PHE A 73 4.76 9.99 2.10
CA PHE A 73 5.48 8.74 2.34
C PHE A 73 6.98 8.99 2.50
N LYS A 74 7.68 8.02 3.11
CA LYS A 74 9.13 7.97 3.23
C LYS A 74 9.61 6.61 2.74
N CYS A 75 10.66 6.60 1.93
CA CYS A 75 11.30 5.38 1.41
C CYS A 75 12.80 5.24 1.70
N LYS A 76 13.46 6.29 2.22
CA LYS A 76 14.93 6.30 2.41
C LYS A 76 15.36 5.45 3.62
N LYS A 77 15.01 5.89 4.84
CA LYS A 77 15.41 5.21 6.10
C LYS A 77 14.47 4.07 6.49
N GLN A 78 13.17 4.25 6.25
CA GLN A 78 12.12 3.28 6.58
C GLN A 78 10.97 3.45 5.59
N TYR A 79 10.28 2.35 5.27
CA TYR A 79 9.09 2.38 4.44
C TYR A 79 7.88 2.72 5.31
N LYS A 80 7.46 3.99 5.32
CA LYS A 80 6.31 4.44 6.10
C LYS A 80 5.47 5.46 5.35
N LEU A 81 4.16 5.39 5.56
CA LEU A 81 3.25 6.48 5.22
C LEU A 81 3.33 7.57 6.28
N ILE A 82 3.09 8.80 5.87
CA ILE A 82 3.07 9.98 6.73
C ILE A 82 1.67 10.57 6.69
N HIS A 83 1.16 10.89 7.87
CA HIS A 83 -0.16 11.48 8.03
C HIS A 83 -0.18 12.93 7.54
N LYS A 84 -1.38 13.45 7.24
CA LYS A 84 -1.55 14.86 6.89
C LYS A 84 -1.14 15.76 8.07
N LYS A 85 -0.32 16.79 7.83
CA LYS A 85 -0.02 17.84 8.82
C LYS A 85 -1.35 18.40 9.38
N ASN A 86 -1.41 18.60 10.69
CA ASN A 86 -2.54 19.19 11.43
C ASN A 86 -3.85 18.36 11.47
N LYS A 87 -3.80 17.04 11.20
CA LYS A 87 -4.95 16.14 11.45
C LYS A 87 -4.54 14.93 12.26
N THR A 88 -5.50 14.36 12.99
CA THR A 88 -5.36 13.05 13.66
C THR A 88 -4.81 12.01 12.67
N LYS A 89 -3.96 11.09 13.14
CA LYS A 89 -3.18 10.02 12.46
C LYS A 89 -3.89 9.33 11.25
N ARG A 90 -4.14 10.11 10.19
CA ARG A 90 -4.81 9.73 8.95
C ARG A 90 -3.73 9.64 7.87
N TYR A 91 -3.34 8.42 7.57
CA TYR A 91 -2.33 8.10 6.57
C TYR A 91 -2.96 7.87 5.19
N LEU A 92 -4.16 7.27 5.18
CA LEU A 92 -4.90 6.87 4.00
C LEU A 92 -6.28 7.52 3.97
N LYS A 93 -6.75 7.83 2.77
CA LYS A 93 -8.13 8.23 2.48
C LYS A 93 -8.69 7.33 1.39
N LYS A 94 -9.99 7.08 1.43
CA LYS A 94 -10.72 6.48 0.31
C LYS A 94 -11.62 7.52 -0.33
N PHE A 95 -11.69 7.48 -1.65
CA PHE A 95 -12.55 8.36 -2.45
C PHE A 95 -13.78 7.64 -3.00
N SER A 96 -13.89 6.32 -2.81
CA SER A 96 -15.12 5.54 -3.04
C SER A 96 -15.57 4.82 -1.76
N LYS A 97 -16.86 4.46 -1.70
CA LYS A 97 -17.44 3.64 -0.62
C LYS A 97 -16.78 2.26 -0.57
N LYS A 98 -16.40 1.71 -1.73
CA LYS A 98 -15.78 0.38 -1.88
C LYS A 98 -14.32 0.50 -2.35
N ILE A 99 -13.41 -0.17 -1.64
CA ILE A 99 -12.00 -0.31 -2.05
C ILE A 99 -11.83 -1.46 -3.05
N GLY A 100 -10.93 -1.29 -4.02
CA GLY A 100 -10.71 -2.22 -5.14
C GLY A 100 -9.80 -3.41 -4.85
N PHE A 101 -9.63 -3.80 -3.58
CA PHE A 101 -8.86 -5.00 -3.19
C PHE A 101 -9.74 -6.25 -3.32
N ASN A 102 -10.14 -6.56 -4.56
CA ASN A 102 -10.85 -7.79 -4.84
C ASN A 102 -9.86 -8.96 -4.77
N LYS A 103 -10.27 -10.08 -4.20
CA LYS A 103 -9.46 -11.31 -4.19
C LYS A 103 -9.24 -11.72 -5.66
N THR A 104 -8.07 -11.41 -6.21
CA THR A 104 -7.64 -12.03 -7.46
C THR A 104 -7.61 -13.53 -7.20
N LYS A 105 -8.27 -14.33 -8.07
CA LYS A 105 -8.19 -15.81 -8.04
C LYS A 105 -6.76 -16.20 -7.73
N LYS A 106 -6.55 -17.07 -6.72
CA LYS A 106 -5.25 -17.63 -6.34
C LYS A 106 -4.46 -17.95 -7.60
N SER A 107 -3.44 -17.17 -7.93
CA SER A 107 -2.37 -17.71 -8.77
C SER A 107 -1.69 -18.76 -7.89
N LYS A 108 -1.78 -20.02 -8.31
CA LYS A 108 -1.10 -21.14 -7.65
C LYS A 108 0.35 -20.73 -7.45
N LYS A 109 0.75 -20.48 -6.20
CA LYS A 109 2.14 -20.24 -5.85
C LYS A 109 2.86 -21.54 -6.19
N ASN A 110 3.70 -21.55 -7.23
CA ASN A 110 4.64 -22.64 -7.46
C ASN A 110 5.53 -22.75 -6.21
N LYS A 111 5.14 -23.64 -5.29
CA LYS A 111 6.06 -24.28 -4.37
C LYS A 111 6.94 -25.16 -5.25
N ASN A 112 8.11 -24.65 -5.65
CA ASN A 112 9.30 -25.45 -5.93
C ASN A 112 10.47 -24.49 -6.14
N LYS A 113 11.21 -24.26 -5.08
CA LYS A 113 12.66 -24.09 -5.14
C LYS A 113 13.20 -24.87 -3.94
N LYS A 114 13.42 -26.15 -4.19
CA LYS A 114 14.26 -27.03 -3.38
C LYS A 114 15.69 -26.83 -3.87
#